data_AF-A0A0B1THW0-F1
#
_entry.id   AF-A0A0B1THW0-F1
#
_cell.length_a   1.000
_cell.length_b   1.000
_cell.length_c   1.000
_cell.angle_alpha   90.00
_cell.angle_beta   90.00
_cell.angle_gamma   90.00
#
_symmetry.space_group_name_H-M   'P 1'
#
loop_
_entity.id
_entity.type
_entity.pdbx_description
1 polymer ?
#
loop_
_entity_poly.entity_id
_entity_poly.type
_entity_poly.pdbx_seq_one_letter_code
_entity_poly.pdbx_strand_id
1 'polypeptide(L)'
;MDVKRINLAYCNGTCSSTLPCLNGGYTDPKNCRACRCPSGFGGTLCDRAASNPAQCGTGDLLADASINSLSVSGNVACSFVIKAPANRRIYFEVPAFRFTAANLCTYNFLEIKYAADLQRAGARYWCKHRLNV
;
A
#
# COMPACT_ATOMS: atom_id res chain seq x y z
N MET A 1 6.67 6.77 -9.47
CA MET A 1 7.93 6.11 -9.87
C MET A 1 9.00 7.11 -10.33
N ASP A 2 8.65 8.37 -10.59
CA ASP A 2 9.60 9.36 -11.11
C ASP A 2 10.40 10.06 -10.01
N VAL A 3 9.72 10.45 -8.93
CA VAL A 3 10.35 11.15 -7.79
C VAL A 3 11.46 10.32 -7.12
N LYS A 4 11.30 8.99 -7.02
CA LYS A 4 12.34 8.12 -6.46
C LYS A 4 13.59 8.12 -7.33
N ARG A 5 13.43 7.95 -8.65
CA ARG A 5 14.58 7.94 -9.59
C ARG A 5 15.33 9.26 -9.56
N ILE A 6 14.61 10.38 -9.57
CA ILE A 6 15.21 11.72 -9.48
C ILE A 6 15.97 11.86 -8.15
N ASN A 7 15.37 11.50 -7.01
CA ASN A 7 16.06 11.60 -5.72
C ASN A 7 17.29 10.70 -5.62
N LEU A 8 17.26 9.50 -6.19
CA LEU A 8 18.43 8.62 -6.21
C LEU A 8 19.52 9.12 -7.18
N ALA A 9 19.18 9.86 -8.22
CA ALA A 9 20.15 10.44 -9.13
C ALA A 9 20.84 11.69 -8.53
N TYR A 10 20.08 12.54 -7.84
CA TYR A 10 20.56 13.86 -7.42
C TYR A 10 20.77 14.02 -5.91
N CYS A 11 20.19 13.16 -5.07
CA CYS A 11 20.19 13.32 -3.61
C CYS A 11 20.72 12.08 -2.85
N ASN A 12 21.24 11.08 -3.54
CA ASN A 12 21.69 9.84 -2.89
C ASN A 12 22.87 10.04 -1.93
N GLY A 13 23.67 11.09 -2.12
CA GLY A 13 24.76 11.48 -1.22
C GLY A 13 24.37 12.42 -0.07
N THR A 14 23.10 12.83 0.03
CA THR A 14 22.66 13.80 1.05
C THR A 14 22.72 13.22 2.46
N CYS A 15 22.42 11.92 2.60
CA CYS A 15 22.48 11.22 3.87
C CYS A 15 23.81 10.49 4.02
N SER A 16 24.46 10.63 5.17
CA SER A 16 25.72 9.95 5.48
C SER A 16 25.57 8.43 5.59
N SER A 17 24.35 7.96 5.88
CA SER A 17 24.02 6.54 5.96
C SER A 17 22.71 6.26 5.23
N THR A 18 22.57 5.03 4.76
CA THR A 18 21.34 4.54 4.13
C THR A 18 20.59 3.63 5.08
N LEU A 19 19.26 3.75 5.11
CA LEU A 19 18.39 2.90 5.91
C LEU A 19 17.95 1.68 5.10
N PRO A 20 17.74 0.52 5.75
CA PRO A 20 17.25 -0.70 5.11
C PRO A 20 15.74 -0.62 4.83
N CYS A 21 15.34 0.30 3.95
CA CYS A 21 13.94 0.55 3.62
C CYS A 21 13.30 -0.66 2.91
N LEU A 22 12.15 -1.10 3.42
CA LEU A 22 11.39 -2.24 2.90
C LEU A 22 10.33 -1.79 1.90
N ASN A 23 9.70 -2.79 1.25
CA ASN A 23 8.61 -2.62 0.27
C ASN A 23 8.96 -1.62 -0.85
N GLY A 24 10.26 -1.43 -1.09
CA GLY A 24 10.81 -0.53 -2.08
C GLY A 24 10.76 0.96 -1.73
N GLY A 25 10.74 1.29 -0.44
CA GLY A 25 11.15 2.61 0.04
C GLY A 25 12.61 2.93 -0.25
N TYR A 26 13.02 4.13 0.15
CA TYR A 26 14.41 4.60 0.12
C TYR A 26 14.61 5.65 1.22
N THR A 27 15.84 5.84 1.69
CA THR A 27 16.15 6.84 2.73
C THR A 27 15.65 8.21 2.27
N ASP A 28 14.86 8.91 3.10
CA ASP A 28 14.37 10.23 2.72
C ASP A 28 15.54 11.22 2.72
N PRO A 29 15.89 11.84 1.57
CA PRO A 29 17.00 12.79 1.50
C PRO A 29 16.74 14.05 2.33
N LYS A 30 15.48 14.33 2.71
CA LYS A 30 15.12 15.44 3.61
C LYS A 30 15.09 15.02 5.08
N ASN A 31 15.07 13.72 5.36
CA ASN A 31 15.06 13.17 6.71
C ASN A 31 15.80 11.82 6.74
N CYS A 32 17.11 11.87 6.93
CA CYS A 32 17.98 10.69 6.93
C CYS A 32 17.70 9.67 8.05
N ARG A 33 16.73 9.95 8.94
CA ARG A 33 16.29 9.04 10.01
C ARG A 33 15.01 8.29 9.66
N ALA A 34 14.45 8.49 8.47
CA ALA A 34 13.27 7.78 8.01
C ALA A 34 13.33 7.45 6.52
N CYS A 35 12.60 6.42 6.12
CA CYS A 35 12.40 6.07 4.73
C CYS A 35 11.23 6.84 4.14
N ARG A 36 11.36 7.20 2.87
CA ARG A 36 10.26 7.66 2.03
C ARG A 36 9.54 6.46 1.44
N CYS A 37 8.31 6.23 1.90
CA CYS A 37 7.56 5.01 1.59
C CYS A 37 6.72 5.10 0.31
N PRO A 38 6.59 4.01 -0.45
CA PRO A 38 5.60 3.91 -1.51
C PRO A 38 4.17 3.98 -0.97
N SER A 39 3.22 4.35 -1.83
CA SER A 39 1.80 4.42 -1.48
C SER A 39 1.29 3.10 -0.89
N GLY A 40 0.63 3.18 0.26
CA GLY A 40 0.12 2.04 1.03
C GLY A 40 1.01 1.60 2.20
N PHE A 41 2.26 2.07 2.26
CA PHE A 41 3.23 1.70 3.30
C PHE A 41 3.61 2.88 4.19
N GLY A 42 4.01 2.57 5.42
CA GLY A 42 4.46 3.54 6.41
C GLY A 42 5.41 2.93 7.43
N GLY A 43 5.70 3.69 8.48
CA GLY A 43 6.76 3.35 9.43
C GLY A 43 8.12 3.86 8.99
N THR A 44 9.09 3.86 9.91
CA THR A 44 10.45 4.36 9.67
C THR A 44 11.12 3.62 8.52
N LEU A 45 10.83 2.32 8.36
CA LEU A 45 11.41 1.45 7.36
C LEU A 45 10.43 1.01 6.27
N CYS A 46 9.23 1.59 6.20
CA CYS A 46 8.18 1.18 5.25
C CYS A 46 7.75 -0.29 5.40
N ASP A 47 7.83 -0.82 6.62
CA ASP A 47 7.65 -2.23 6.99
C ASP A 47 6.20 -2.59 7.38
N ARG A 48 5.37 -1.56 7.49
CA ARG A 48 3.97 -1.63 7.92
C ARG A 48 3.03 -0.88 6.98
N ALA A 49 1.74 -1.05 7.17
CA ALA A 49 0.73 -0.26 6.47
C ALA A 49 0.90 1.25 6.72
N ALA A 50 0.50 2.07 5.76
CA ALA A 50 0.43 3.51 5.97
C ALA A 50 -0.54 3.84 7.12
N SER A 51 -0.33 5.00 7.76
CA SER A 51 -1.17 5.44 8.87
C SER A 51 -2.62 5.56 8.43
N ASN A 52 -3.49 4.79 9.08
CA ASN A 52 -4.90 4.77 8.78
C ASN A 52 -5.69 5.70 9.73
N PRO A 53 -6.75 6.36 9.23
CA PRO A 53 -7.78 6.93 10.09
C PRO A 53 -8.46 5.85 10.95
N ALA A 54 -8.97 6.22 12.12
CA ALA A 54 -9.57 5.29 13.08
C ALA A 54 -10.67 4.41 12.47
N GLN A 55 -11.46 4.94 11.53
CA GLN A 55 -12.53 4.23 10.83
C GLN A 55 -12.07 3.03 9.97
N CYS A 56 -10.79 2.96 9.59
CA CYS A 56 -10.23 1.82 8.85
C CYS A 56 -9.79 0.67 9.78
N GLY A 57 -9.62 0.95 11.07
CA GLY A 57 -8.95 0.05 12.00
C GLY A 57 -7.45 -0.15 11.70
N THR A 58 -6.91 -1.25 12.21
CA THR A 58 -5.50 -1.62 12.07
C THR A 58 -5.16 -1.99 10.63
N GLY A 59 -4.10 -1.39 10.08
CA GLY A 59 -3.66 -1.65 8.71
C GLY A 59 -2.81 -2.92 8.57
N ASP A 60 -2.05 -3.31 9.59
CA ASP A 60 -1.22 -4.52 9.56
C ASP A 60 -2.03 -5.73 10.02
N LEU A 61 -2.21 -6.69 9.12
CA LEU A 61 -3.01 -7.88 9.34
C LEU A 61 -2.17 -9.14 9.12
N LEU A 62 -2.43 -10.17 9.93
CA LEU A 62 -1.86 -11.50 9.76
C LEU A 62 -2.97 -12.42 9.25
N ALA A 63 -2.72 -13.07 8.12
CA ALA A 63 -3.63 -14.09 7.61
C ALA A 63 -3.46 -15.40 8.41
N ASP A 64 -4.57 -16.06 8.71
CA ASP A 64 -4.61 -17.38 9.33
C ASP A 64 -5.24 -18.40 8.36
N ALA A 65 -5.64 -19.57 8.86
CA ALA A 65 -6.23 -20.62 8.03
C ALA A 65 -7.72 -20.38 7.70
N SER A 66 -8.34 -19.36 8.30
CA SER A 66 -9.75 -19.00 8.19
C SER A 66 -9.93 -17.78 7.29
N ILE A 67 -11.14 -17.66 6.71
CA ILE A 67 -11.53 -16.47 5.95
C ILE A 67 -11.97 -15.40 6.94
N ASN A 68 -11.23 -14.29 6.97
CA ASN A 68 -11.55 -13.11 7.77
C ASN A 68 -12.11 -12.00 6.86
N SER A 69 -13.18 -11.34 7.31
CA SER A 69 -13.82 -10.26 6.56
C SER A 69 -13.18 -8.90 6.88
N LEU A 70 -12.84 -8.14 5.85
CA LEU A 70 -12.43 -6.74 5.95
C LEU A 70 -13.45 -5.88 5.21
N SER A 71 -14.00 -4.87 5.89
CA SER A 71 -14.96 -3.94 5.30
C SER A 71 -14.60 -2.51 5.64
N VAL A 72 -14.68 -1.64 4.64
CA VAL A 72 -14.41 -0.20 4.76
C VAL A 72 -15.56 0.53 4.09
N SER A 73 -16.08 1.56 4.75
CA SER A 73 -17.15 2.40 4.24
C SER A 73 -16.88 3.87 4.53
N GLY A 74 -17.40 4.76 3.67
CA GLY A 74 -17.26 6.20 3.81
C GLY A 74 -16.22 6.80 2.88
N ASN A 75 -16.01 8.11 2.98
CA ASN A 75 -14.99 8.82 2.22
C ASN A 75 -13.66 8.76 2.98
N VAL A 76 -12.94 7.65 2.80
CA VAL A 76 -11.69 7.37 3.51
C VAL A 76 -10.68 6.67 2.62
N ALA A 77 -9.40 7.02 2.80
CA ALA A 77 -8.28 6.27 2.27
C ALA A 77 -7.73 5.36 3.37
N CYS A 78 -7.81 4.05 3.15
CA CYS A 78 -7.27 3.03 4.04
C CYS A 78 -6.17 2.24 3.32
N SER A 79 -5.14 1.85 4.06
CA SER A 79 -4.04 1.01 3.60
C SER A 79 -3.95 -0.24 4.48
N PHE A 80 -3.89 -1.41 3.85
CA PHE A 80 -3.77 -2.68 4.55
C PHE A 80 -2.57 -3.46 4.01
N VAL A 81 -1.78 -4.02 4.94
CA VAL A 81 -0.69 -4.92 4.64
C VAL A 81 -1.02 -6.25 5.30
N ILE A 82 -1.40 -7.23 4.47
CA ILE A 82 -1.77 -8.57 4.93
C ILE A 82 -0.54 -9.47 4.71
N LYS A 83 -0.03 -10.07 5.78
CA LYS A 83 1.11 -10.99 5.72
C LYS A 83 0.63 -12.42 5.96
N ALA A 84 1.04 -13.33 5.09
CA ALA A 84 0.87 -14.76 5.31
C ALA A 84 1.97 -15.30 6.23
N PRO A 85 1.69 -16.39 6.97
CA PRO A 85 2.72 -17.18 7.62
C PRO A 85 3.76 -17.67 6.59
N ALA A 86 4.97 -17.98 7.09
CA ALA A 86 6.06 -18.45 6.24
C ALA A 86 5.62 -19.63 5.35
N ASN A 87 6.05 -19.60 4.09
CA ASN A 87 5.75 -20.61 3.07
C ASN A 87 4.25 -20.79 2.74
N ARG A 88 3.41 -19.80 3.04
CA ARG A 88 1.99 -19.79 2.63
C ARG A 88 1.68 -18.64 1.68
N ARG A 89 0.58 -18.79 0.96
CA ARG A 89 0.02 -17.76 0.08
C ARG A 89 -1.32 -17.30 0.63
N ILE A 90 -1.61 -16.02 0.44
CA ILE A 90 -2.89 -15.42 0.82
C ILE A 90 -3.90 -15.77 -0.26
N TYR A 91 -5.01 -16.36 0.15
CA TYR A 91 -6.23 -16.43 -0.63
C TYR A 91 -7.14 -15.27 -0.19
N PHE A 92 -7.73 -14.57 -1.15
CA PHE A 92 -8.66 -13.48 -0.86
C PHE A 92 -9.77 -13.46 -1.90
N GLU A 93 -10.94 -13.00 -1.47
CA GLU A 93 -12.09 -12.75 -2.32
C GLU A 93 -12.58 -11.32 -2.10
N VAL A 94 -13.04 -10.68 -3.17
CA VAL A 94 -13.65 -9.34 -3.09
C VAL A 94 -15.09 -9.47 -3.57
N PRO A 95 -16.03 -9.81 -2.66
CA PRO A 95 -17.41 -10.09 -3.05
C PRO A 95 -18.14 -8.83 -3.53
N ALA A 96 -17.79 -7.66 -2.98
CA ALA A 96 -18.38 -6.40 -3.38
C ALA A 96 -17.42 -5.23 -3.15
N PHE A 97 -17.44 -4.27 -4.08
CA PHE A 97 -16.90 -2.93 -3.88
C PHE A 97 -17.84 -1.96 -4.57
N ARG A 98 -18.18 -0.86 -3.88
CA ARG A 98 -19.09 0.17 -4.41
C ARG A 98 -18.47 1.52 -4.15
N PHE A 99 -18.18 2.24 -5.22
CA PHE A 99 -17.72 3.61 -5.16
C PHE A 99 -18.81 4.51 -5.72
N THR A 100 -19.00 5.69 -5.12
CA THR A 100 -19.83 6.72 -5.74
C THR A 100 -19.22 7.08 -7.08
N ALA A 101 -20.07 7.16 -8.12
CA ALA A 101 -19.64 7.53 -9.46
C ALA A 101 -19.09 8.96 -9.43
N ALA A 102 -17.79 9.09 -9.23
CA ALA A 102 -17.08 10.34 -9.41
C ALA A 102 -16.74 10.49 -10.89
N ASN A 103 -16.79 11.72 -11.40
CA ASN A 103 -16.45 12.05 -12.79
C ASN A 103 -15.00 11.68 -13.16
N LEU A 104 -14.14 11.40 -12.16
CA LEU A 104 -12.73 11.08 -12.35
C LEU A 104 -12.39 9.78 -11.60
N CYS A 105 -12.09 8.72 -12.37
CA CYS A 105 -11.72 7.39 -11.89
C CYS A 105 -10.37 7.33 -11.13
N THR A 106 -9.72 8.49 -10.98
CA THR A 106 -8.44 8.65 -10.28
C THR A 106 -8.60 8.71 -8.76
N TYR A 107 -9.78 9.04 -8.24
CA TYR A 107 -9.95 9.34 -6.81
C TYR A 107 -10.57 8.21 -5.99
N ASN A 108 -11.44 7.40 -6.60
CA ASN A 108 -12.16 6.31 -5.91
C ASN A 108 -11.79 4.97 -6.54
N PHE A 109 -10.92 4.22 -5.89
CA PHE A 109 -10.50 2.91 -6.36
C PHE A 109 -10.08 1.98 -5.22
N LEU A 110 -10.22 0.68 -5.46
CA LEU A 110 -9.56 -0.37 -4.70
C LEU A 110 -8.30 -0.77 -5.45
N GLU A 111 -7.13 -0.66 -4.83
CA GLU A 111 -5.86 -1.11 -5.41
C GLU A 111 -5.37 -2.37 -4.69
N ILE A 112 -5.18 -3.46 -5.44
CA ILE A 112 -4.64 -4.71 -4.94
C ILE A 112 -3.23 -4.91 -5.49
N LYS A 113 -2.26 -4.96 -4.57
CA LYS A 113 -0.84 -5.18 -4.89
C LYS A 113 -0.42 -6.55 -4.36
N TYR A 114 -0.07 -7.46 -5.26
CA TYR A 114 0.39 -8.82 -4.94
C TYR A 114 1.68 -9.21 -5.66
N ALA A 115 2.20 -8.34 -6.53
CA ALA A 115 3.45 -8.57 -7.24
C ALA A 115 4.65 -8.50 -6.29
N ALA A 116 5.76 -9.15 -6.68
CA ALA A 116 7.01 -9.11 -5.91
C ALA A 116 7.53 -7.67 -5.68
N ASP A 117 7.30 -6.77 -6.64
CA ASP A 117 7.64 -5.35 -6.52
C ASP A 117 6.42 -4.51 -6.17
N LEU A 118 6.19 -4.31 -4.87
CA LEU A 118 5.06 -3.55 -4.32
C LEU A 118 5.18 -2.02 -4.51
N GLN A 119 6.27 -1.55 -5.11
CA GLN A 119 6.44 -0.13 -5.50
C GLN A 119 5.55 0.25 -6.67
N ARG A 120 5.19 -0.73 -7.50
CA ARG A 120 4.36 -0.51 -8.69
C ARG A 120 2.90 -0.34 -8.29
N ALA A 121 2.16 0.36 -9.15
CA ALA A 121 0.71 0.36 -9.05
C ALA A 121 0.21 -1.08 -9.21
N GLY A 122 -0.78 -1.43 -8.39
CA GLY A 122 -1.44 -2.73 -8.43
C GLY A 122 -2.58 -2.75 -9.43
N ALA A 123 -3.35 -3.84 -9.40
CA ALA A 123 -4.64 -3.88 -10.09
C ALA A 123 -5.59 -2.90 -9.41
N ARG A 124 -6.16 -1.96 -10.18
CA ARG A 124 -7.10 -0.95 -9.66
C ARG A 124 -8.50 -1.23 -10.15
N TYR A 125 -9.43 -1.30 -9.22
CA TYR A 125 -10.85 -1.52 -9.48
C TYR A 125 -11.63 -0.25 -9.13
N TRP A 126 -12.46 0.24 -10.06
CA TRP A 126 -13.19 1.51 -9.93
C TRP A 126 -14.65 1.38 -10.40
N CYS A 127 -15.41 2.48 -10.27
CA CYS A 127 -16.87 2.59 -10.41
C CYS A 127 -17.56 1.92 -11.64
N LYS A 128 -16.83 1.50 -12.67
CA LYS A 128 -17.40 0.87 -13.88
C LYS A 128 -16.92 -0.55 -14.15
N HIS A 129 -16.08 -1.14 -13.30
CA HIS A 129 -15.68 -2.53 -13.50
C HIS A 129 -16.65 -3.47 -12.77
N ARG A 130 -17.50 -4.17 -13.52
CA ARG A 130 -18.19 -5.37 -13.01
C ARG A 130 -17.17 -6.50 -13.02
N LEU A 131 -16.73 -6.94 -11.85
CA LEU A 131 -16.06 -8.22 -11.71
C LEU A 131 -17.15 -9.29 -11.69
N ASN A 132 -17.41 -9.92 -12.83
CA ASN A 132 -17.98 -11.26 -12.84
C ASN A 132 -16.79 -12.20 -12.63
N VAL A 133 -16.60 -12.67 -11.40
CA VAL A 133 -15.80 -13.87 -11.11
C VAL A 133 -16.76 -15.04 -11.11
#